data_AF-A0A327V6Z2-F1
#
_entry.id   AF-A0A327V6Z2-F1
#
_cell.length_a   1.000
_cell.length_b   1.000
_cell.length_c   1.000
_cell.angle_alpha   90.00
_cell.angle_beta   90.00
_cell.angle_gamma   90.00
#
_symmetry.space_group_name_H-M   'P 1'
#
loop_
_entity.id
_entity.type
_entity.pdbx_description
1 polymer ?
#
loop_
_entity_poly.entity_id
_entity_poly.type
_entity_poly.pdbx_seq_one_letter_code
_entity_poly.pdbx_strand_id
1 'polypeptide(L)'
;MNGPAIPRDMSRSARLAAHGAASTALALRSDRGLRELLDTGTPLGAGIGGRTVLLDVEGTPVFVKQVRLTDLERQPEHLRSTANLFGLPAYCHYGIGALGSPGSGAWRELAAHTMTTDWVVAGAYEGFPLMHHWRVLTDSGAPLPDELADVDRAVAYWGDGPAVRGRIEGLRDSTASLVLFLEYIPDNLHDWLDVRIGAGGDAAERACAMVEDELRAGIAFMNAHGLLHFDAHFQNILTDGRRLYFADYGLAISSRFDLSPDEAAFVGEHQAYDECYAVNHLVNWLAVALYGHPPAERRAFVDACAQGAPPEGIPASIAALLLRHGPVAAAMGDFYRAFQRESRTVPHPLGTIGPVAWSGATYSVDNAASGDDR
;
A
#
# COMPACT_ATOMS: atom_id res chain seq x y z
N MET A 1 0.79 -27.16 -0.99
CA MET A 1 1.84 -27.83 -1.81
C MET A 1 2.11 -26.92 -2.99
N ASN A 2 3.11 -26.06 -2.91
CA ASN A 2 3.54 -25.24 -4.03
C ASN A 2 4.45 -26.11 -4.90
N GLY A 3 3.96 -26.50 -6.07
CA GLY A 3 4.83 -27.11 -7.10
C GLY A 3 5.94 -26.13 -7.48
N PRO A 4 7.05 -26.60 -8.06
CA PRO A 4 8.14 -25.72 -8.46
C PRO A 4 7.61 -24.79 -9.56
N ALA A 5 7.37 -23.53 -9.20
CA ALA A 5 7.07 -22.50 -10.18
C ALA A 5 8.28 -22.39 -11.10
N ILE A 6 8.07 -22.58 -12.40
CA ILE A 6 9.08 -22.25 -13.41
C ILE A 6 9.49 -20.79 -13.15
N PRO A 7 10.79 -20.49 -12.96
CA PRO A 7 11.23 -19.11 -12.73
C PRO A 7 10.71 -18.24 -13.86
N ARG A 8 9.80 -17.30 -13.55
CA ARG A 8 9.34 -16.34 -14.55
C ARG A 8 10.47 -15.35 -14.80
N ASP A 9 10.68 -15.04 -16.08
CA ASP A 9 11.56 -13.94 -16.45
C ASP A 9 10.91 -12.62 -16.03
N MET A 10 11.46 -12.02 -14.97
CA MET A 10 11.02 -10.73 -14.43
C MET A 10 11.79 -9.55 -15.04
N SER A 11 12.52 -9.75 -16.15
CA SER A 11 13.11 -8.65 -16.90
C SER A 11 12.03 -7.70 -17.42
N ARG A 12 12.31 -6.40 -17.47
CA ARG A 12 11.36 -5.39 -17.96
C ARG A 12 10.81 -5.74 -19.34
N SER A 13 11.65 -6.21 -20.26
CA SER A 13 11.21 -6.60 -21.60
C SER A 13 10.20 -7.75 -21.58
N ALA A 14 10.43 -8.78 -20.77
CA ALA A 14 9.49 -9.90 -20.63
C ALA A 14 8.17 -9.45 -20.00
N ARG A 15 8.24 -8.64 -18.94
CA ARG A 15 7.06 -8.06 -18.27
C ARG A 15 6.22 -7.20 -19.22
N LEU A 16 6.85 -6.35 -20.04
CA LEU A 16 6.16 -5.52 -21.03
C LEU A 16 5.53 -6.35 -22.16
N ALA A 17 6.18 -7.43 -22.60
CA ALA A 17 5.61 -8.34 -23.58
C ALA A 17 4.36 -9.07 -23.04
N ALA A 18 4.44 -9.60 -21.82
CA ALA A 18 3.30 -10.21 -21.14
C ALA A 18 2.17 -9.20 -20.93
N HIS A 19 2.52 -7.97 -20.54
CA HIS A 19 1.55 -6.88 -20.41
C HIS A 19 0.84 -6.58 -21.72
N GLY A 20 1.56 -6.38 -22.83
CA GLY A 20 0.94 -6.15 -24.13
C GLY A 20 -0.03 -7.28 -24.54
N ALA A 21 0.36 -8.54 -24.32
CA ALA A 21 -0.48 -9.70 -24.64
C ALA A 21 -1.75 -9.75 -23.78
N ALA A 22 -1.61 -9.69 -22.45
CA ALA A 22 -2.74 -9.74 -21.52
C ALA A 22 -3.68 -8.53 -21.69
N SER A 23 -3.13 -7.32 -21.86
CA SER A 23 -3.90 -6.12 -22.14
C SER A 23 -4.75 -6.26 -23.40
N THR A 24 -4.17 -6.79 -24.49
CA THR A 24 -4.90 -7.02 -25.75
C THR A 24 -6.02 -8.04 -25.56
N ALA A 25 -5.72 -9.18 -24.95
CA ALA A 25 -6.68 -10.25 -24.72
C ALA A 25 -7.87 -9.77 -23.86
N LEU A 26 -7.61 -9.02 -22.80
CA LEU A 26 -8.64 -8.47 -21.91
C LEU A 26 -9.48 -7.37 -22.59
N ALA A 27 -8.84 -6.46 -23.34
CA ALA A 27 -9.54 -5.37 -24.01
C ALA A 27 -10.54 -5.85 -25.08
N LEU A 28 -10.26 -6.98 -25.73
CA LEU A 28 -11.14 -7.59 -26.73
C LEU A 28 -12.38 -8.29 -26.12
N ARG A 29 -12.46 -8.43 -24.79
CA ARG A 29 -13.62 -9.05 -24.13
C ARG A 29 -14.73 -8.04 -23.88
N SER A 30 -15.96 -8.53 -24.00
CA SER A 30 -17.14 -7.82 -23.53
C SER A 30 -17.24 -7.89 -22.01
N ASP A 31 -18.03 -7.00 -21.39
CA ASP A 31 -18.27 -7.02 -19.95
C ASP A 31 -18.90 -8.34 -19.48
N ARG A 32 -19.68 -9.00 -20.34
CA ARG A 32 -20.18 -10.36 -20.09
C ARG A 32 -19.03 -11.37 -20.08
N GLY A 33 -18.17 -11.34 -21.09
CA GLY A 33 -17.04 -12.26 -21.19
C GLY A 33 -16.02 -12.06 -20.06
N LEU A 34 -15.83 -10.83 -19.58
CA LEU A 34 -14.98 -10.55 -18.42
C LEU A 34 -15.59 -11.13 -17.13
N ARG A 35 -16.90 -11.03 -16.92
CA ARG A 35 -17.57 -11.67 -15.77
C ARG A 35 -17.45 -13.19 -15.83
N GLU A 36 -17.73 -13.80 -16.98
CA GLU A 36 -17.57 -15.25 -17.17
C GLU A 36 -16.13 -15.69 -16.91
N LEU A 37 -15.13 -14.89 -17.31
CA LEU A 37 -13.72 -15.16 -17.01
C LEU A 37 -13.44 -15.09 -15.50
N LEU A 38 -13.95 -14.06 -14.79
CA LEU A 38 -13.77 -13.91 -13.35
C LEU A 38 -14.33 -15.10 -12.57
N ASP A 39 -15.45 -15.68 -13.02
CA ASP A 39 -16.08 -16.84 -12.40
C ASP A 39 -15.23 -18.12 -12.51
N THR A 40 -14.27 -18.17 -13.44
CA THR A 40 -13.33 -19.29 -13.58
C THR A 40 -12.08 -19.16 -12.71
N GLY A 41 -11.85 -17.99 -12.12
CA GLY A 41 -10.63 -17.68 -11.40
C GLY A 41 -10.54 -18.36 -10.04
N THR A 42 -9.30 -18.53 -9.57
CA THR A 42 -9.03 -19.06 -8.23
C THR A 42 -9.09 -17.92 -7.21
N PRO A 43 -9.99 -17.95 -6.22
CA PRO A 43 -10.04 -16.93 -5.17
C PRO A 43 -8.74 -16.91 -4.37
N LEU A 44 -8.17 -15.71 -4.16
CA LEU A 44 -6.97 -15.52 -3.34
C LEU A 44 -7.31 -14.95 -1.95
N GLY A 45 -8.35 -14.11 -1.86
CA GLY A 45 -8.78 -13.52 -0.61
C GLY A 45 -9.89 -12.47 -0.79
N ALA A 46 -10.33 -11.89 0.33
CA ALA A 46 -11.26 -10.78 0.36
C ALA A 46 -11.01 -9.92 1.62
N GLY A 47 -11.18 -8.61 1.50
CA GLY A 47 -11.08 -7.66 2.60
C GLY A 47 -11.68 -6.31 2.23
N ILE A 48 -11.33 -5.24 2.94
CA ILE A 48 -11.82 -3.88 2.64
C ILE A 48 -11.41 -3.42 1.25
N GLY A 49 -10.17 -3.69 0.85
CA GLY A 49 -9.67 -3.43 -0.51
C GLY A 49 -10.38 -4.25 -1.60
N GLY A 50 -11.27 -5.17 -1.24
CA GLY A 50 -12.10 -5.92 -2.18
C GLY A 50 -11.70 -7.39 -2.33
N ARG A 51 -12.32 -8.06 -3.31
CA ARG A 51 -12.10 -9.48 -3.61
C ARG A 51 -10.91 -9.65 -4.56
N THR A 52 -10.03 -10.60 -4.27
CA THR A 52 -8.87 -10.91 -5.10
C THR A 52 -8.97 -12.29 -5.73
N VAL A 53 -8.59 -12.39 -7.01
CA VAL A 53 -8.73 -13.61 -7.83
C VAL A 53 -7.51 -13.78 -8.71
N LEU A 54 -7.01 -15.01 -8.85
CA LEU A 54 -5.99 -15.36 -9.83
C LEU A 54 -6.66 -15.91 -11.10
N LEU A 55 -6.31 -15.34 -12.24
CA LEU A 55 -6.74 -15.78 -13.57
C LEU A 55 -5.56 -16.25 -14.41
N ASP A 56 -5.85 -17.12 -15.37
CA ASP A 56 -5.00 -17.33 -16.55
C ASP A 56 -5.65 -16.62 -17.75
N VAL A 57 -4.90 -15.71 -18.36
CA VAL A 57 -5.30 -14.95 -19.55
C VAL A 57 -4.36 -15.35 -20.67
N GLU A 58 -4.76 -16.37 -21.43
CA GLU A 58 -4.02 -16.89 -22.58
C GLU A 58 -2.57 -17.29 -22.20
N GLY A 59 -2.41 -17.99 -21.08
CA GLY A 59 -1.11 -18.38 -20.53
C GLY A 59 -0.41 -17.29 -19.72
N THR A 60 -0.97 -16.09 -19.63
CA THR A 60 -0.48 -15.02 -18.76
C THR A 60 -1.26 -15.02 -17.44
N PRO A 61 -0.62 -15.29 -16.31
CA PRO A 61 -1.26 -15.27 -15.01
C PRO A 61 -1.49 -13.83 -14.56
N VAL A 62 -2.73 -13.51 -14.17
CA VAL A 62 -3.21 -12.17 -13.87
C VAL A 62 -3.83 -12.15 -12.47
N PHE A 63 -3.33 -11.26 -11.62
CA PHE A 63 -3.94 -10.95 -10.34
C PHE A 63 -5.08 -9.97 -10.56
N VAL A 64 -6.27 -10.29 -10.09
CA VAL A 64 -7.43 -9.41 -10.19
C VAL A 64 -7.80 -8.89 -8.83
N LYS A 65 -7.98 -7.57 -8.72
CA LYS A 65 -8.57 -6.90 -7.56
C LYS A 65 -9.93 -6.31 -7.94
N GLN A 66 -10.98 -6.63 -7.20
CA GLN A 66 -12.33 -6.11 -7.39
C GLN A 66 -12.66 -5.13 -6.27
N VAL A 67 -12.54 -3.84 -6.58
CA VAL A 67 -12.78 -2.73 -5.65
C VAL A 67 -14.22 -2.28 -5.80
N ARG A 68 -14.98 -2.22 -4.70
CA ARG A 68 -16.38 -1.77 -4.73
C ARG A 68 -16.48 -0.34 -5.26
N LEU A 69 -17.41 -0.11 -6.17
CA LEU A 69 -17.67 1.19 -6.78
C LEU A 69 -19.08 1.66 -6.42
N THR A 70 -19.16 2.70 -5.60
CA THR A 70 -20.43 3.20 -5.08
C THR A 70 -21.26 3.86 -6.17
N ASP A 71 -22.57 3.95 -5.97
CA ASP A 71 -23.45 4.62 -6.93
C ASP A 71 -23.12 6.12 -7.08
N LEU A 72 -22.60 6.77 -6.05
CA LEU A 72 -22.06 8.12 -6.14
C LEU A 72 -20.85 8.17 -7.10
N GLU A 73 -19.88 7.29 -6.92
CA GLU A 73 -18.68 7.21 -7.79
C GLU A 73 -19.02 6.83 -9.26
N ARG A 74 -20.19 6.22 -9.51
CA ARG A 74 -20.67 5.84 -10.85
C ARG A 74 -21.37 6.97 -11.61
N GLN A 75 -21.70 8.08 -10.94
CA GLN A 75 -22.39 9.18 -11.60
C GLN A 75 -21.52 9.75 -12.75
N PRO A 76 -22.11 10.15 -13.89
CA PRO A 76 -21.36 10.61 -15.05
C PRO A 76 -20.33 11.71 -14.76
N GLU A 77 -20.66 12.64 -13.87
CA GLU A 77 -19.81 13.74 -13.41
C GLU A 77 -18.64 13.31 -12.50
N HIS A 78 -18.68 12.09 -11.98
CA HIS A 78 -17.70 11.55 -11.04
C HIS A 78 -16.86 10.41 -11.63
N LEU A 79 -17.09 10.05 -12.90
CA LEU A 79 -16.31 9.04 -13.60
C LEU A 79 -14.82 9.40 -13.58
N ARG A 80 -14.01 8.52 -12.98
CA ARG A 80 -12.56 8.69 -12.80
C ARG A 80 -12.17 9.93 -11.98
N SER A 81 -13.10 10.52 -11.23
CA SER A 81 -12.79 11.62 -10.34
C SER A 81 -11.88 11.14 -9.21
N THR A 82 -10.81 11.87 -8.96
CA THR A 82 -9.93 11.66 -7.80
C THR A 82 -10.30 12.56 -6.63
N ALA A 83 -11.45 13.27 -6.72
CA ALA A 83 -11.98 14.09 -5.64
C ALA A 83 -12.45 13.24 -4.46
N ASN A 84 -12.39 13.82 -3.27
CA ASN A 84 -12.98 13.24 -2.06
C ASN A 84 -14.50 13.44 -2.04
N LEU A 85 -15.21 12.61 -2.81
CA LEU A 85 -16.66 12.75 -3.04
C LEU A 85 -17.51 12.68 -1.76
N PHE A 86 -17.01 11.98 -0.74
CA PHE A 86 -17.71 11.80 0.54
C PHE A 86 -17.29 12.85 1.58
N GLY A 87 -16.25 13.66 1.32
CA GLY A 87 -15.68 14.56 2.32
C GLY A 87 -15.09 13.81 3.51
N LEU A 88 -14.45 12.66 3.26
CA LEU A 88 -13.80 11.86 4.31
C LEU A 88 -12.67 12.66 4.97
N PRO A 89 -12.52 12.57 6.30
CA PRO A 89 -11.37 13.14 6.97
C PRO A 89 -10.05 12.55 6.44
N ALA A 90 -9.01 13.39 6.30
CA ALA A 90 -7.73 12.96 5.73
C ALA A 90 -7.05 11.83 6.52
N TYR A 91 -7.28 11.75 7.85
CA TYR A 91 -6.77 10.65 8.67
C TYR A 91 -7.33 9.27 8.28
N CYS A 92 -8.39 9.18 7.47
CA CYS A 92 -8.84 7.91 6.91
C CYS A 92 -7.84 7.32 5.90
N HIS A 93 -6.84 8.07 5.45
CA HIS A 93 -5.74 7.50 4.67
C HIS A 93 -4.82 6.61 5.52
N TYR A 94 -4.84 6.73 6.85
CA TYR A 94 -3.99 5.92 7.70
C TYR A 94 -4.40 4.43 7.75
N GLY A 95 -3.52 3.56 7.25
CA GLY A 95 -3.65 2.09 7.33
C GLY A 95 -3.41 1.48 8.72
N ILE A 96 -3.45 2.31 9.79
CA ILE A 96 -3.04 1.92 11.16
C ILE A 96 -4.20 1.96 12.15
N GLY A 97 -5.44 2.10 11.67
CA GLY A 97 -6.64 2.06 12.51
C GLY A 97 -6.81 0.72 13.21
N ALA A 98 -7.41 0.73 14.40
CA ALA A 98 -7.85 -0.48 15.11
C ALA A 98 -9.07 -1.13 14.42
N LEU A 99 -9.82 -0.34 13.66
CA LEU A 99 -10.72 -0.80 12.61
C LEU A 99 -10.15 -0.33 11.28
N GLY A 100 -10.33 -1.12 10.22
CA GLY A 100 -9.87 -0.73 8.90
C GLY A 100 -10.57 0.52 8.39
N SER A 101 -9.86 1.31 7.59
CA SER A 101 -10.38 2.54 6.99
C SER A 101 -11.48 2.22 5.96
N PRO A 102 -12.51 3.07 5.80
CA PRO A 102 -13.49 2.91 4.72
C PRO A 102 -12.93 3.17 3.31
N GLY A 103 -11.63 3.50 3.18
CA GLY A 103 -10.95 3.77 1.91
C GLY A 103 -11.37 5.09 1.26
N SER A 104 -10.51 5.63 0.40
CA SER A 104 -10.66 6.99 -0.13
C SER A 104 -11.18 7.08 -1.57
N GLY A 105 -11.58 5.94 -2.17
CA GLY A 105 -12.32 5.87 -3.44
C GLY A 105 -11.66 5.00 -4.50
N ALA A 106 -12.46 4.25 -5.26
CA ALA A 106 -11.97 3.27 -6.24
C ALA A 106 -11.23 3.94 -7.41
N TRP A 107 -11.64 5.14 -7.80
CA TRP A 107 -11.00 5.92 -8.86
C TRP A 107 -9.61 6.44 -8.48
N ARG A 108 -9.33 6.69 -7.19
CA ARG A 108 -7.98 7.05 -6.73
C ARG A 108 -7.02 5.88 -6.87
N GLU A 109 -7.45 4.68 -6.49
CA GLU A 109 -6.66 3.46 -6.67
C GLU A 109 -6.37 3.18 -8.16
N LEU A 110 -7.37 3.37 -9.05
CA LEU A 110 -7.14 3.29 -10.49
C LEU A 110 -6.10 4.30 -10.99
N ALA A 111 -6.19 5.55 -10.52
CA ALA A 111 -5.29 6.62 -10.91
C ALA A 111 -3.85 6.30 -10.46
N ALA A 112 -3.67 5.79 -9.25
CA ALA A 112 -2.37 5.34 -8.75
C ALA A 112 -1.80 4.19 -9.58
N HIS A 113 -2.60 3.16 -9.90
CA HIS A 113 -2.16 2.08 -10.78
C HIS A 113 -1.83 2.55 -12.20
N THR A 114 -2.53 3.55 -12.72
CA THR A 114 -2.22 4.17 -14.02
C THR A 114 -0.87 4.86 -13.96
N MET A 115 -0.62 5.69 -12.94
CA MET A 115 0.67 6.36 -12.73
C MET A 115 1.82 5.36 -12.64
N THR A 116 1.67 4.32 -11.83
CA THR A 116 2.74 3.36 -11.57
C THR A 116 3.01 2.45 -12.77
N THR A 117 1.97 2.07 -13.52
CA THR A 117 2.12 1.37 -14.80
C THR A 117 2.88 2.22 -15.81
N ASP A 118 2.53 3.49 -15.95
CA ASP A 118 3.20 4.41 -16.89
C ASP A 118 4.68 4.60 -16.53
N TRP A 119 5.05 4.62 -15.25
CA TRP A 119 6.45 4.67 -14.83
C TRP A 119 7.25 3.44 -15.25
N VAL A 120 6.68 2.24 -15.15
CA VAL A 120 7.32 1.00 -15.58
C VAL A 120 7.43 0.96 -17.11
N VAL A 121 6.36 1.33 -17.82
CA VAL A 121 6.32 1.38 -19.29
C VAL A 121 7.32 2.40 -19.83
N ALA A 122 7.45 3.58 -19.21
CA ALA A 122 8.45 4.57 -19.58
C ALA A 122 9.88 4.17 -19.19
N GLY A 123 10.04 3.19 -18.30
CA GLY A 123 11.35 2.77 -17.77
C GLY A 123 11.91 3.74 -16.73
N ALA A 124 11.05 4.54 -16.09
CA ALA A 124 11.44 5.47 -15.02
C ALA A 124 11.74 4.72 -13.72
N TYR A 125 10.89 3.75 -13.34
CA TYR A 125 11.10 2.86 -12.20
C TYR A 125 10.29 1.57 -12.38
N GLU A 126 10.88 0.42 -12.07
CA GLU A 126 10.28 -0.89 -12.38
C GLU A 126 9.62 -1.57 -11.17
N GLY A 127 9.72 -0.99 -9.97
CA GLY A 127 9.26 -1.57 -8.70
C GLY A 127 7.76 -1.43 -8.46
N PHE A 128 6.96 -1.65 -9.50
CA PHE A 128 5.49 -1.66 -9.44
C PHE A 128 4.93 -2.77 -10.34
N PRO A 129 3.87 -3.49 -9.94
CA PRO A 129 3.16 -4.40 -10.83
C PRO A 129 2.45 -3.62 -11.96
N LEU A 130 2.45 -4.17 -13.18
CA LEU A 130 1.77 -3.56 -14.33
C LEU A 130 0.26 -3.79 -14.28
N MET A 131 -0.55 -2.75 -14.46
CA MET A 131 -2.00 -2.90 -14.68
C MET A 131 -2.28 -3.21 -16.15
N HIS A 132 -2.60 -4.47 -16.46
CA HIS A 132 -2.93 -4.92 -17.82
C HIS A 132 -4.23 -4.32 -18.35
N HIS A 133 -5.26 -4.25 -17.52
CA HIS A 133 -6.57 -3.73 -17.91
C HIS A 133 -7.38 -3.32 -16.69
N TRP A 134 -8.48 -2.61 -16.91
CA TRP A 134 -9.49 -2.40 -15.90
C TRP A 134 -10.88 -2.27 -16.54
N ARG A 135 -11.92 -2.60 -15.79
CA ARG A 135 -13.31 -2.47 -16.24
C ARG A 135 -14.23 -2.21 -15.06
N VAL A 136 -15.29 -1.41 -15.25
CA VAL A 136 -16.42 -1.39 -14.31
C VAL A 136 -17.36 -2.52 -14.69
N LEU A 137 -17.61 -3.44 -13.77
CA LEU A 137 -18.54 -4.56 -13.96
C LEU A 137 -19.64 -4.50 -12.90
N THR A 138 -20.87 -4.77 -13.31
CA THR A 138 -21.98 -4.97 -12.36
C THR A 138 -21.75 -6.26 -11.59
N ASP A 139 -21.96 -6.22 -10.28
CA ASP A 139 -21.92 -7.38 -9.40
C ASP A 139 -23.30 -7.58 -8.73
N SER A 140 -23.48 -8.71 -8.04
CA SER A 140 -24.70 -9.02 -7.31
C SER A 140 -24.76 -8.35 -5.93
N GLY A 141 -23.85 -7.42 -5.63
CA GLY A 141 -23.53 -7.00 -4.27
C GLY A 141 -22.79 -8.07 -3.48
N ALA A 142 -22.11 -7.64 -2.41
CA ALA A 142 -21.45 -8.51 -1.44
C ALA A 142 -21.52 -7.86 -0.05
N PRO A 143 -21.70 -8.65 1.03
CA PRO A 143 -21.76 -8.11 2.39
C PRO A 143 -20.49 -7.32 2.71
N LEU A 144 -20.62 -6.28 3.54
CA LEU A 144 -19.45 -5.52 3.99
C LEU A 144 -18.39 -6.46 4.57
N PRO A 145 -17.09 -6.12 4.42
CA PRO A 145 -16.01 -6.82 5.11
C PRO A 145 -16.24 -6.76 6.62
N ASP A 146 -15.75 -7.76 7.36
CA ASP A 146 -15.99 -7.91 8.79
C ASP A 146 -15.61 -6.66 9.59
N GLU A 147 -14.54 -5.96 9.18
CA GLU A 147 -14.05 -4.73 9.81
C GLU A 147 -15.04 -3.55 9.72
N LEU A 148 -15.93 -3.56 8.72
CA LEU A 148 -16.94 -2.52 8.47
C LEU A 148 -18.37 -3.03 8.67
N ALA A 149 -18.55 -4.31 9.00
CA ALA A 149 -19.87 -4.93 9.12
C ALA A 149 -20.72 -4.29 10.23
N ASP A 150 -20.09 -3.90 11.33
CA ASP A 150 -20.70 -3.04 12.36
C ASP A 150 -20.51 -1.57 11.99
N VAL A 151 -21.45 -1.06 11.18
CA VAL A 151 -21.40 0.32 10.65
C VAL A 151 -21.35 1.35 11.76
N ASP A 152 -22.15 1.20 12.82
CA ASP A 152 -22.21 2.18 13.90
C ASP A 152 -20.89 2.24 14.67
N ARG A 153 -20.29 1.08 14.95
CA ARG A 153 -18.96 1.01 15.58
C ARG A 153 -17.87 1.58 14.69
N ALA A 154 -17.89 1.29 13.38
CA ALA A 154 -16.91 1.82 12.44
C ALA A 154 -17.01 3.35 12.31
N VAL A 155 -18.22 3.88 12.21
CA VAL A 155 -18.49 5.33 12.17
C VAL A 155 -18.01 6.00 13.45
N ALA A 156 -18.36 5.47 14.62
CA ALA A 156 -17.92 6.01 15.90
C ALA A 156 -16.39 6.01 16.04
N TYR A 157 -15.71 4.97 15.54
CA TYR A 157 -14.25 4.88 15.59
C TYR A 157 -13.56 5.96 14.73
N TRP A 158 -14.05 6.16 13.51
CA TRP A 158 -13.48 7.07 12.51
C TRP A 158 -13.98 8.53 12.61
N GLY A 159 -14.52 8.94 13.76
CA GLY A 159 -14.84 10.34 14.06
C GLY A 159 -16.33 10.71 14.07
N ASP A 160 -17.23 9.73 14.00
CA ASP A 160 -18.69 9.87 14.13
C ASP A 160 -19.33 10.86 13.14
N GLY A 161 -18.75 10.96 11.95
CA GLY A 161 -19.18 11.89 10.91
C GLY A 161 -20.16 11.29 9.89
N PRO A 162 -21.12 12.08 9.35
CA PRO A 162 -22.01 11.62 8.28
C PRO A 162 -21.26 11.24 6.99
N ALA A 163 -20.09 11.85 6.75
CA ALA A 163 -19.19 11.49 5.64
C ALA A 163 -18.73 10.03 5.70
N VAL A 164 -18.25 9.59 6.87
CA VAL A 164 -17.79 8.21 7.10
C VAL A 164 -18.95 7.23 6.96
N ARG A 165 -20.10 7.54 7.56
CA ARG A 165 -21.31 6.72 7.43
C ARG A 165 -21.74 6.58 5.98
N GLY A 166 -21.84 7.69 5.26
CA GLY A 166 -22.23 7.71 3.85
C GLY A 166 -21.29 6.87 2.98
N ARG A 167 -19.98 6.89 3.26
CA ARG A 167 -19.02 6.02 2.57
C ARG A 167 -19.26 4.54 2.85
N ILE A 168 -19.39 4.15 4.11
CA ILE A 168 -19.57 2.73 4.49
C ILE A 168 -20.89 2.18 3.96
N GLU A 169 -21.97 2.96 4.04
CA GLU A 169 -23.28 2.59 3.50
C GLU A 169 -23.23 2.53 1.97
N GLY A 170 -22.56 3.48 1.31
CA GLY A 170 -22.32 3.42 -0.12
C GLY A 170 -21.58 2.14 -0.56
N LEU A 171 -20.56 1.72 0.20
CA LEU A 171 -19.85 0.46 -0.02
C LEU A 171 -20.78 -0.75 0.15
N ARG A 172 -21.62 -0.76 1.18
CA ARG A 172 -22.60 -1.84 1.43
C ARG A 172 -23.57 -1.98 0.27
N ASP A 173 -24.04 -0.86 -0.24
CA ASP A 173 -25.12 -0.78 -1.21
C ASP A 173 -24.60 -0.81 -2.68
N SER A 174 -23.28 -0.93 -2.86
CA SER A 174 -22.64 -1.01 -4.18
C SER A 174 -23.12 -2.23 -4.97
N THR A 175 -23.49 -2.00 -6.23
CA THR A 175 -23.92 -3.04 -7.21
C THR A 175 -22.94 -3.16 -8.38
N ALA A 176 -21.77 -2.54 -8.26
CA ALA A 176 -20.71 -2.62 -9.24
C ALA A 176 -19.36 -2.56 -8.54
N SER A 177 -18.38 -3.13 -9.24
CA SER A 177 -16.99 -3.09 -8.84
C SER A 177 -16.14 -2.56 -9.99
N LEU A 178 -15.14 -1.76 -9.62
CA LEU A 178 -13.99 -1.51 -10.47
C LEU A 178 -13.07 -2.74 -10.39
N VAL A 179 -12.91 -3.42 -11.52
CA VAL A 179 -12.08 -4.61 -11.63
C VAL A 179 -10.74 -4.23 -12.24
N LEU A 180 -9.67 -4.40 -11.48
CA LEU A 180 -8.29 -4.14 -11.85
C LEU A 180 -7.62 -5.47 -12.21
N PHE A 181 -7.08 -5.59 -13.42
CA PHE A 181 -6.32 -6.74 -13.89
C PHE A 181 -4.84 -6.38 -13.86
N LEU A 182 -4.12 -6.97 -12.92
CA LEU A 182 -2.75 -6.62 -12.54
C LEU A 182 -1.80 -7.80 -12.84
N GLU A 183 -0.53 -7.47 -13.03
CA GLU A 183 0.55 -8.44 -13.10
C GLU A 183 0.60 -9.29 -11.83
N TYR A 184 0.67 -10.62 -11.99
CA TYR A 184 0.78 -11.53 -10.85
C TYR A 184 2.24 -11.78 -10.46
N ILE A 185 2.62 -11.27 -9.29
CA ILE A 185 3.89 -11.57 -8.61
C ILE A 185 3.54 -12.42 -7.38
N PRO A 186 4.04 -13.67 -7.28
CA PRO A 186 3.50 -14.65 -6.34
C PRO A 186 3.89 -14.42 -4.88
N ASP A 187 5.10 -13.93 -4.64
CA ASP A 187 5.62 -13.78 -3.29
C ASP A 187 5.39 -12.36 -2.78
N ASN A 188 4.74 -12.24 -1.62
CA ASN A 188 4.76 -11.01 -0.84
C ASN A 188 6.04 -10.96 0.01
N LEU A 189 6.45 -9.75 0.39
CA LEU A 189 7.66 -9.50 1.15
C LEU A 189 7.60 -10.15 2.53
N HIS A 190 6.43 -10.23 3.16
CA HIS A 190 6.28 -10.83 4.49
C HIS A 190 6.71 -12.30 4.49
N ASP A 191 6.10 -13.10 3.62
CA ASP A 191 6.36 -14.54 3.55
C ASP A 191 7.75 -14.83 2.98
N TRP A 192 8.17 -14.05 1.97
CA TRP A 192 9.51 -14.21 1.40
C TRP A 192 10.59 -13.92 2.44
N LEU A 193 10.47 -12.82 3.19
CA LEU A 193 11.47 -12.43 4.18
C LEU A 193 11.51 -13.40 5.36
N ASP A 194 10.38 -13.98 5.79
CA ASP A 194 10.33 -15.01 6.82
C ASP A 194 11.24 -16.21 6.47
N VAL A 195 11.11 -16.71 5.23
CA VAL A 195 11.97 -17.80 4.72
C VAL A 195 13.44 -17.40 4.73
N ARG A 196 13.77 -16.14 4.38
CA ARG A 196 15.16 -15.66 4.37
C ARG A 196 15.75 -15.53 5.77
N ILE A 197 14.96 -15.04 6.73
CA ILE A 197 15.38 -14.92 8.13
C ILE A 197 15.54 -16.30 8.76
N GLY A 198 14.61 -17.22 8.52
CA GLY A 198 14.68 -18.60 9.00
C GLY A 198 15.90 -19.37 8.48
N ALA A 199 16.41 -19.01 7.30
CA ALA A 199 17.65 -19.58 6.75
C ALA A 199 18.92 -19.13 7.49
N GLY A 200 18.86 -17.98 8.19
CA GLY A 200 19.97 -17.44 8.99
C GLY A 200 21.22 -17.01 8.21
N GLY A 201 22.24 -16.59 8.94
CA GLY A 201 23.56 -16.20 8.41
C GLY A 201 23.48 -15.18 7.27
N ASP A 202 24.35 -15.31 6.27
CA ASP A 202 24.42 -14.37 5.15
C ASP A 202 23.11 -14.26 4.35
N ALA A 203 22.25 -15.27 4.38
CA ALA A 203 20.98 -15.24 3.66
C ALA A 203 20.02 -14.22 4.27
N ALA A 204 19.97 -14.13 5.59
CA ALA A 204 19.21 -13.14 6.34
C ALA A 204 19.83 -11.75 6.18
N GLU A 205 21.14 -11.61 6.30
CA GLU A 205 21.84 -10.32 6.18
C GLU A 205 21.65 -9.68 4.79
N ARG A 206 21.81 -10.47 3.71
CA ARG A 206 21.57 -9.98 2.35
C ARG A 206 20.11 -9.62 2.09
N ALA A 207 19.17 -10.36 2.67
CA ALA A 207 17.74 -10.07 2.52
C ALA A 207 17.39 -8.76 3.23
N CYS A 208 17.82 -8.58 4.48
CA CYS A 208 17.62 -7.33 5.22
C CYS A 208 18.21 -6.12 4.48
N ALA A 209 19.44 -6.23 3.97
CA ALA A 209 20.06 -5.15 3.20
C ALA A 209 19.29 -4.82 1.91
N MET A 210 18.88 -5.84 1.14
CA MET A 210 18.08 -5.62 -0.08
C MET A 210 16.73 -4.94 0.24
N VAL A 211 16.04 -5.41 1.27
CA VAL A 211 14.76 -4.84 1.70
C VAL A 211 14.94 -3.38 2.15
N GLU A 212 15.96 -3.12 2.95
CA GLU A 212 16.33 -1.77 3.42
C GLU A 212 16.54 -0.81 2.23
N ASP A 213 17.36 -1.23 1.26
CA ASP A 213 17.70 -0.42 0.10
C ASP A 213 16.51 -0.18 -0.85
N GLU A 214 15.74 -1.23 -1.16
CA GLU A 214 14.61 -1.18 -2.08
C GLU A 214 13.40 -0.44 -1.50
N LEU A 215 13.15 -0.56 -0.19
CA LEU A 215 12.12 0.24 0.49
C LEU A 215 12.42 1.73 0.35
N ARG A 216 13.66 2.11 0.69
CA ARG A 216 14.13 3.49 0.54
C ARG A 216 14.01 3.98 -0.89
N ALA A 217 14.50 3.22 -1.86
CA ALA A 217 14.51 3.63 -3.27
C ALA A 217 13.09 3.82 -3.84
N GLY A 218 12.19 2.87 -3.57
CA GLY A 218 10.83 2.94 -4.09
C GLY A 218 9.98 4.02 -3.43
N ILE A 219 10.09 4.19 -2.11
CA ILE A 219 9.38 5.26 -1.39
C ILE A 219 9.90 6.63 -1.83
N ALA A 220 11.22 6.82 -1.91
CA ALA A 220 11.80 8.06 -2.40
C ALA A 220 11.32 8.38 -3.83
N PHE A 221 11.24 7.37 -4.70
CA PHE A 221 10.72 7.53 -6.05
C PHE A 221 9.24 7.96 -6.07
N MET A 222 8.37 7.28 -5.31
CA MET A 222 6.94 7.63 -5.22
C MET A 222 6.76 9.07 -4.72
N ASN A 223 7.43 9.43 -3.61
CA ASN A 223 7.31 10.74 -2.99
C ASN A 223 7.80 11.85 -3.94
N ALA A 224 8.93 11.63 -4.63
CA ALA A 224 9.45 12.58 -5.62
C ALA A 224 8.50 12.81 -6.81
N HIS A 225 7.63 11.85 -7.11
CA HIS A 225 6.59 11.97 -8.15
C HIS A 225 5.20 12.31 -7.58
N GLY A 226 5.16 12.71 -6.31
CA GLY A 226 3.97 13.20 -5.63
C GLY A 226 2.96 12.12 -5.29
N LEU A 227 3.36 10.85 -5.15
CA LEU A 227 2.52 9.75 -4.69
C LEU A 227 2.96 9.31 -3.29
N LEU A 228 2.01 9.23 -2.36
CA LEU A 228 2.19 8.66 -1.03
C LEU A 228 1.30 7.41 -0.91
N HIS A 229 1.85 6.31 -0.42
CA HIS A 229 1.22 5.00 -0.37
C HIS A 229 0.33 4.79 0.86
N PHE A 230 0.74 5.29 2.02
CA PHE A 230 0.08 5.21 3.33
C PHE A 230 -0.12 3.82 3.95
N ASP A 231 0.21 2.75 3.22
CA ASP A 231 -0.06 1.37 3.66
C ASP A 231 0.93 0.34 3.11
N ALA A 232 2.22 0.72 3.10
CA ALA A 232 3.31 -0.10 2.56
C ALA A 232 3.75 -1.21 3.52
N HIS A 233 2.82 -2.00 4.08
CA HIS A 233 3.16 -3.15 4.90
C HIS A 233 3.62 -4.33 4.03
N PHE A 234 4.33 -5.29 4.61
CA PHE A 234 5.04 -6.31 3.83
C PHE A 234 4.14 -7.31 3.08
N GLN A 235 2.82 -7.30 3.32
CA GLN A 235 1.86 -8.06 2.52
C GLN A 235 1.37 -7.29 1.28
N ASN A 236 1.48 -5.95 1.29
CA ASN A 236 1.21 -5.07 0.14
C ASN A 236 2.46 -4.80 -0.71
N ILE A 237 3.62 -5.31 -0.28
CA ILE A 237 4.86 -5.25 -1.06
C ILE A 237 5.14 -6.66 -1.58
N LEU A 238 5.32 -6.79 -2.89
CA LEU A 238 5.64 -8.05 -3.56
C LEU A 238 7.14 -8.12 -3.88
N THR A 239 7.67 -9.31 -4.14
CA THR A 239 9.08 -9.48 -4.50
C THR A 239 9.30 -10.70 -5.40
N ASP A 240 10.35 -10.64 -6.21
CA ASP A 240 10.94 -11.77 -6.93
C ASP A 240 12.25 -12.25 -6.26
N GLY A 241 12.53 -11.76 -5.05
CA GLY A 241 13.76 -11.96 -4.30
C GLY A 241 14.95 -11.11 -4.75
N ARG A 242 14.77 -10.23 -5.74
CA ARG A 242 15.79 -9.29 -6.23
C ARG A 242 15.36 -7.83 -6.11
N ARG A 243 14.07 -7.55 -6.25
CA ARG A 243 13.47 -6.21 -6.19
C ARG A 243 12.20 -6.23 -5.34
N LEU A 244 11.80 -5.07 -4.83
CA LEU A 244 10.46 -4.87 -4.26
C LEU A 244 9.49 -4.26 -5.28
N TYR A 245 8.23 -4.67 -5.20
CA TYR A 245 7.13 -4.13 -6.00
C TYR A 245 6.04 -3.62 -5.08
N PHE A 246 5.84 -2.30 -5.04
CA PHE A 246 4.79 -1.70 -4.23
C PHE A 246 3.43 -1.93 -4.90
N ALA A 247 2.47 -2.46 -4.15
CA ALA A 247 1.14 -2.80 -4.63
C ALA A 247 0.09 -2.37 -3.60
N ASP A 248 -1.18 -2.47 -3.98
CA ASP A 248 -2.33 -2.01 -3.18
C ASP A 248 -2.31 -0.50 -2.88
N TYR A 249 -3.02 0.27 -3.71
CA TYR A 249 -3.11 1.71 -3.56
C TYR A 249 -4.45 2.17 -2.99
N GLY A 250 -5.16 1.30 -2.24
CA GLY A 250 -6.48 1.60 -1.69
C GLY A 250 -6.50 2.79 -0.71
N LEU A 251 -5.35 3.11 -0.11
CA LEU A 251 -5.15 4.24 0.79
C LEU A 251 -4.21 5.32 0.24
N ALA A 252 -3.70 5.14 -0.97
CA ALA A 252 -2.75 6.08 -1.56
C ALA A 252 -3.38 7.44 -1.85
N ILE A 253 -2.55 8.48 -1.79
CA ILE A 253 -2.92 9.86 -2.12
C ILE A 253 -1.81 10.49 -2.94
N SER A 254 -2.17 11.34 -3.90
CA SER A 254 -1.20 12.05 -4.73
C SER A 254 -1.47 13.54 -4.77
N SER A 255 -0.41 14.36 -4.77
CA SER A 255 -0.50 15.81 -5.03
C SER A 255 -1.04 16.15 -6.42
N ARG A 256 -1.14 15.16 -7.32
CA ARG A 256 -1.71 15.26 -8.66
C ARG A 256 -3.20 14.94 -8.72
N PHE A 257 -3.80 14.51 -7.61
CA PHE A 257 -5.25 14.28 -7.53
C PHE A 257 -6.00 15.60 -7.37
N ASP A 258 -7.32 15.55 -7.58
CA ASP A 258 -8.23 16.63 -7.24
C ASP A 258 -8.44 16.67 -5.72
N LEU A 259 -7.55 17.37 -5.02
CA LEU A 259 -7.51 17.41 -3.57
C LEU A 259 -8.31 18.59 -3.02
N SER A 260 -9.03 18.36 -1.92
CA SER A 260 -9.50 19.47 -1.10
C SER A 260 -8.33 20.24 -0.47
N PRO A 261 -8.52 21.48 0.01
CA PRO A 261 -7.47 22.21 0.72
C PRO A 261 -6.90 21.45 1.92
N ASP A 262 -7.75 20.75 2.67
CA ASP A 262 -7.33 19.95 3.83
C ASP A 262 -6.50 18.73 3.42
N GLU A 263 -6.84 18.09 2.30
CA GLU A 263 -6.05 16.99 1.75
C GLU A 263 -4.71 17.45 1.19
N ALA A 264 -4.67 18.62 0.55
CA ALA A 264 -3.43 19.20 0.06
C ALA A 264 -2.48 19.55 1.23
N ALA A 265 -3.01 20.13 2.30
CA ALA A 265 -2.25 20.37 3.53
C ALA A 265 -1.75 19.04 4.15
N PHE A 266 -2.63 18.04 4.23
CA PHE A 266 -2.28 16.71 4.71
C PHE A 266 -1.15 16.08 3.89
N VAL A 267 -1.20 16.12 2.56
CA VAL A 267 -0.10 15.62 1.71
C VAL A 267 1.20 16.38 1.98
N GLY A 268 1.14 17.71 2.11
CA GLY A 268 2.32 18.53 2.42
C GLY A 268 2.96 18.18 3.76
N GLU A 269 2.16 17.90 4.78
CA GLU A 269 2.61 17.54 6.12
C GLU A 269 3.14 16.11 6.23
N HIS A 270 2.78 15.19 5.32
CA HIS A 270 3.04 13.75 5.45
C HIS A 270 4.05 13.19 4.43
N GLN A 271 4.89 14.04 3.84
CA GLN A 271 5.88 13.64 2.81
C GLN A 271 6.90 12.57 3.25
N ALA A 272 7.12 12.39 4.56
CA ALA A 272 7.99 11.36 5.11
C ALA A 272 7.23 10.24 5.85
N TYR A 273 5.89 10.20 5.72
CA TYR A 273 5.06 9.20 6.38
C TYR A 273 5.44 7.77 5.94
N ASP A 274 5.48 7.50 4.63
CA ASP A 274 5.73 6.15 4.11
C ASP A 274 7.10 5.60 4.53
N GLU A 275 8.10 6.46 4.57
CA GLU A 275 9.44 6.11 5.07
C GLU A 275 9.37 5.69 6.54
N CYS A 276 8.76 6.52 7.40
CA CYS A 276 8.61 6.21 8.81
C CYS A 276 7.76 4.96 9.04
N TYR A 277 6.69 4.79 8.25
CA TYR A 277 5.79 3.64 8.28
C TYR A 277 6.54 2.35 7.94
N ALA A 278 7.27 2.34 6.82
CA ALA A 278 8.00 1.16 6.35
C ALA A 278 9.11 0.76 7.31
N VAL A 279 9.86 1.74 7.84
CA VAL A 279 10.90 1.52 8.85
C VAL A 279 10.32 0.96 10.14
N ASN A 280 9.24 1.55 10.64
CA ASN A 280 8.53 1.03 11.81
C ASN A 280 8.04 -0.41 11.58
N HIS A 281 7.49 -0.70 10.40
CA HIS A 281 7.07 -2.05 10.04
C HIS A 281 8.24 -3.03 10.01
N LEU A 282 9.37 -2.67 9.40
CA LEU A 282 10.57 -3.50 9.31
C LEU A 282 11.09 -3.88 10.70
N VAL A 283 11.27 -2.90 11.59
CA VAL A 283 11.76 -3.13 12.96
C VAL A 283 10.81 -4.04 13.74
N ASN A 284 9.51 -3.75 13.72
CA ASN A 284 8.53 -4.57 14.45
C ASN A 284 8.40 -5.98 13.87
N TRP A 285 8.51 -6.13 12.54
CA TRP A 285 8.48 -7.42 11.88
C TRP A 285 9.70 -8.26 12.26
N LEU A 286 10.91 -7.69 12.20
CA LEU A 286 12.15 -8.37 12.59
C LEU A 286 12.16 -8.77 14.07
N ALA A 287 11.63 -7.92 14.96
CA ALA A 287 11.50 -8.25 16.38
C ALA A 287 10.64 -9.51 16.61
N VAL A 288 9.59 -9.70 15.80
CA VAL A 288 8.76 -10.92 15.86
C VAL A 288 9.48 -12.09 15.21
N ALA A 289 10.02 -11.92 14.01
CA ALA A 289 10.65 -13.01 13.25
C ALA A 289 11.90 -13.59 13.95
N LEU A 290 12.69 -12.75 14.61
CA LEU A 290 13.96 -13.15 15.26
C LEU A 290 13.77 -13.64 16.69
N TYR A 291 12.82 -13.06 17.44
CA TYR A 291 12.69 -13.29 18.89
C TYR A 291 11.32 -13.83 19.32
N GLY A 292 10.34 -13.88 18.42
CA GLY A 292 8.97 -14.31 18.75
C GLY A 292 8.25 -13.35 19.71
N HIS A 293 8.69 -12.10 19.83
CA HIS A 293 8.21 -11.19 20.87
C HIS A 293 6.70 -10.88 20.73
N PRO A 294 5.88 -11.16 21.77
CA PRO A 294 4.51 -10.68 21.83
C PRO A 294 4.46 -9.14 21.93
N PRO A 295 3.28 -8.51 21.76
CA PRO A 295 3.18 -7.05 21.63
C PRO A 295 3.86 -6.21 22.73
N ALA A 296 3.79 -6.65 23.98
CA ALA A 296 4.40 -5.93 25.11
C ALA A 296 5.94 -6.02 25.11
N GLU A 297 6.48 -7.21 24.87
CA GLU A 297 7.93 -7.43 24.76
C GLU A 297 8.50 -6.75 23.52
N ARG A 298 7.76 -6.78 22.41
CA ARG A 298 8.13 -6.09 21.17
C ARG A 298 8.32 -4.59 21.42
N ARG A 299 7.43 -3.97 22.21
CA ARG A 299 7.57 -2.55 22.57
C ARG A 299 8.85 -2.31 23.38
N ALA A 300 9.06 -3.09 24.44
CA ALA A 300 10.24 -2.94 25.28
C ALA A 300 11.55 -3.14 24.48
N PHE A 301 11.54 -4.08 23.53
CA PHE A 301 12.64 -4.32 22.60
C PHE A 301 12.91 -3.12 21.69
N VAL A 302 11.87 -2.55 21.07
CA VAL A 302 12.00 -1.35 20.22
C VAL A 302 12.50 -0.15 21.04
N ASP A 303 11.97 0.03 22.25
CA ASP A 303 12.41 1.11 23.16
C ASP A 303 13.88 0.94 23.56
N ALA A 304 14.35 -0.29 23.78
CA ALA A 304 15.74 -0.58 24.06
C ALA A 304 16.65 -0.30 22.85
N CYS A 305 16.23 -0.70 21.64
CA CYS A 305 16.94 -0.37 20.40
C CYS A 305 17.04 1.14 20.19
N ALA A 306 15.95 1.87 20.44
CA ALA A 306 15.91 3.33 20.36
C ALA A 306 16.87 4.02 21.34
N GLN A 307 17.16 3.38 22.48
CA GLN A 307 18.12 3.85 23.48
C GLN A 307 19.57 3.40 23.18
N GLY A 308 19.80 2.71 22.06
CA GLY A 308 21.13 2.26 21.65
C GLY A 308 21.56 0.92 22.25
N ALA A 309 20.66 0.17 22.90
CA ALA A 309 20.97 -1.15 23.43
C ALA A 309 21.04 -2.18 22.28
N PRO A 310 22.21 -2.80 22.01
CA PRO A 310 22.37 -3.71 20.88
C PRO A 310 21.59 -5.01 21.10
N PRO A 311 20.78 -5.46 20.12
CA PRO A 311 20.17 -6.78 20.19
C PRO A 311 21.21 -7.91 20.18
N GLU A 312 20.99 -8.93 21.00
CA GLU A 312 21.89 -10.09 21.11
C GLU A 312 21.40 -11.29 20.27
N GLY A 313 22.31 -12.21 19.96
CA GLY A 313 21.97 -13.48 19.30
C GLY A 313 21.65 -13.40 17.81
N ILE A 314 21.93 -12.26 17.17
CA ILE A 314 21.65 -12.03 15.74
C ILE A 314 22.90 -11.50 15.01
N PRO A 315 22.95 -11.58 13.66
CA PRO A 315 24.05 -11.01 12.88
C PRO A 315 24.24 -9.51 13.11
N ALA A 316 25.50 -9.06 13.10
CA ALA A 316 25.87 -7.68 13.44
C ALA A 316 25.24 -6.63 12.50
N SER A 317 25.07 -6.95 11.21
CA SER A 317 24.43 -6.05 10.25
C SER A 317 22.95 -5.81 10.58
N ILE A 318 22.23 -6.86 11.00
CA ILE A 318 20.82 -6.79 11.38
C ILE A 318 20.68 -6.05 12.73
N ALA A 319 21.57 -6.30 13.68
CA ALA A 319 21.61 -5.52 14.93
C ALA A 319 21.83 -4.03 14.66
N ALA A 320 22.76 -3.68 13.76
CA ALA A 320 23.00 -2.30 13.37
C ALA A 320 21.79 -1.65 12.68
N LEU A 321 21.07 -2.39 11.84
CA LEU A 321 19.81 -1.94 11.22
C LEU A 321 18.75 -1.62 12.28
N LEU A 322 18.54 -2.53 13.24
CA LEU A 322 17.56 -2.35 14.32
C LEU A 322 17.90 -1.15 15.22
N LEU A 323 19.18 -0.95 15.52
CA LEU A 323 19.65 0.23 16.26
C LEU A 323 19.44 1.53 15.50
N ARG A 324 19.75 1.54 14.20
CA ARG A 324 19.58 2.72 13.33
C ARG A 324 18.13 3.19 13.28
N HIS A 325 17.20 2.23 13.18
CA HIS A 325 15.78 2.48 12.95
C HIS A 325 14.92 2.48 14.22
N GLY A 326 15.48 2.02 15.35
CA GLY A 326 14.81 1.96 16.65
C GLY A 326 14.10 3.26 17.05
N PRO A 327 14.76 4.44 16.98
CA PRO A 327 14.12 5.71 17.34
C PRO A 327 12.85 6.03 16.53
N VAL A 328 12.90 5.79 15.21
CA VAL A 328 11.74 6.00 14.32
C VAL A 328 10.62 5.04 14.66
N ALA A 329 10.93 3.76 14.85
CA ALA A 329 9.95 2.74 15.21
C ALA A 329 9.31 3.00 16.59
N ALA A 330 10.06 3.51 17.56
CA ALA A 330 9.53 3.88 18.86
C ALA A 330 8.52 5.04 18.75
N ALA A 331 8.89 6.12 18.05
CA ALA A 331 8.04 7.29 17.85
C ALA A 331 6.77 6.96 17.06
N MET A 332 6.88 6.18 15.98
CA MET A 332 5.73 5.71 15.21
C MET A 332 4.85 4.77 16.04
N GLY A 333 5.46 3.90 16.85
CA GLY A 333 4.71 3.03 17.77
C GLY A 333 3.90 3.81 18.81
N ASP A 334 4.42 4.91 19.35
CA ASP A 334 3.67 5.84 20.22
C ASP A 334 2.51 6.50 19.47
N PHE A 335 2.78 7.03 18.28
CA PHE A 335 1.75 7.62 17.42
C PHE A 335 0.64 6.63 17.10
N TYR A 336 0.95 5.38 16.75
CA TYR A 336 -0.06 4.36 16.41
C TYR A 336 -0.97 4.08 17.59
N ARG A 337 -0.41 3.96 18.80
CA ARG A 337 -1.20 3.71 20.01
C ARG A 337 -2.12 4.89 20.32
N ALA A 338 -1.60 6.11 20.27
CA ALA A 338 -2.37 7.32 20.52
C ALA A 338 -3.47 7.47 19.46
N PHE A 339 -3.14 7.22 18.19
CA PHE A 339 -4.10 7.23 17.08
C PHE A 339 -5.22 6.21 17.28
N GLN A 340 -4.85 4.97 17.64
CA GLN A 340 -5.79 3.87 17.78
C GLN A 340 -6.71 4.02 19.00
N ARG A 341 -6.19 4.52 20.12
CA ARG A 341 -6.87 4.45 21.43
C ARG A 341 -7.41 5.79 21.92
N GLU A 342 -6.78 6.89 21.53
CA GLU A 342 -7.07 8.21 22.11
C GLU A 342 -7.81 9.09 21.11
N SER A 343 -7.17 9.48 20.01
CA SER A 343 -7.78 10.37 19.01
C SER A 343 -7.27 10.14 17.59
N ARG A 344 -8.15 10.31 16.61
CA ARG A 344 -7.80 10.29 15.17
C ARG A 344 -7.13 11.59 14.68
N THR A 345 -7.04 12.59 15.56
CA THR A 345 -6.40 13.89 15.30
C THR A 345 -5.09 14.08 16.07
N VAL A 346 -4.53 13.00 16.64
CA VAL A 346 -3.20 13.10 17.27
C VAL A 346 -2.18 13.57 16.23
N PRO A 347 -1.32 14.56 16.56
CA PRO A 347 -0.33 15.06 15.61
C PRO A 347 0.64 13.95 15.19
N HIS A 348 0.94 13.91 13.89
CA HIS A 348 1.93 12.98 13.37
C HIS A 348 3.34 13.34 13.92
N PRO A 349 4.17 12.35 14.32
CA PRO A 349 5.45 12.58 15.00
C PRO A 349 6.58 13.13 14.09
N LEU A 350 6.28 13.71 12.92
CA LEU A 350 7.30 14.21 12.00
C LEU A 350 8.17 15.32 12.60
N GLY A 351 7.59 16.16 13.47
CA GLY A 351 8.35 17.18 14.20
C GLY A 351 9.36 16.62 15.21
N THR A 352 9.21 15.36 15.61
CA THR A 352 10.05 14.65 16.60
C THR A 352 11.01 13.66 15.96
N ILE A 353 10.71 13.14 14.76
CA ILE A 353 11.47 12.07 14.10
C ILE A 353 12.69 12.61 13.31
N GLY A 354 12.70 13.90 12.95
CA GLY A 354 13.79 14.49 12.16
C GLY A 354 13.88 13.92 10.73
N PRO A 355 14.66 14.54 9.82
CA PRO A 355 14.68 14.17 8.40
C PRO A 355 15.46 12.87 8.07
N VAL A 356 15.63 11.95 9.03
CA VAL A 356 16.66 10.91 8.94
C VAL A 356 16.13 9.53 9.38
N ALA A 357 15.32 8.86 8.56
CA ALA A 357 15.28 7.39 8.64
C ALA A 357 16.29 6.79 7.65
N TRP A 358 16.46 7.41 6.47
CA TRP A 358 17.52 7.10 5.52
C TRP A 358 18.47 8.28 5.35
N SER A 359 19.71 8.18 5.86
CA SER A 359 20.72 9.22 5.61
C SER A 359 20.94 9.42 4.11
N GLY A 360 20.55 10.58 3.56
CA GLY A 360 20.83 10.98 2.16
C GLY A 360 19.67 11.57 1.35
N ALA A 361 18.44 11.63 1.86
CA ALA A 361 17.33 12.23 1.13
C ALA A 361 17.38 13.78 1.21
N THR A 362 17.87 14.44 0.16
CA THR A 362 17.66 15.88 -0.02
C THR A 362 16.26 16.10 -0.58
N TYR A 363 15.32 16.50 0.27
CA TYR A 363 14.03 17.04 -0.17
C TYR A 363 14.24 18.48 -0.62
N SER A 364 14.14 18.74 -1.92
CA SER A 364 14.17 20.11 -2.46
C SER A 364 12.83 20.79 -2.15
N VAL A 365 12.82 21.68 -1.16
CA VAL A 365 11.70 22.58 -0.93
C VAL A 365 12.00 23.87 -1.69
N ASP A 366 11.70 23.90 -2.99
CA ASP A 366 11.65 25.15 -3.74
C ASP A 366 10.37 25.18 -4.56
N ASN A 367 9.33 25.76 -3.96
CA ASN A 367 8.18 26.29 -4.67
C ASN A 367 7.86 27.67 -4.08
N ALA A 368 8.61 28.68 -4.54
CA ALA A 368 8.24 30.08 -4.37
C ALA A 368 7.90 30.65 -5.75
N ALA A 369 6.59 30.65 -6.05
CA ALA A 369 6.03 31.52 -7.07
C ALA A 369 5.89 32.93 -6.48
N SER A 370 6.68 33.87 -6.99
CA SER A 370 6.41 35.31 -7.02
C SER A 370 7.36 35.87 -8.07
N GLY A 371 6.98 36.62 -9.09
CA GLY A 371 5.80 37.39 -9.37
C GLY A 371 6.26 38.36 -10.46
N ASP A 372 5.40 38.55 -11.44
CA ASP A 372 5.57 39.50 -12.53
C ASP A 372 5.80 40.93 -11.99
N ASP A 373 6.81 41.62 -12.52
CA ASP A 373 6.85 43.09 -12.57
C ASP A 373 7.98 43.58 -13.54
N ARG A 374 7.65 43.64 -14.84
CA ARG A 374 7.92 44.72 -15.83
C ARG A 374 8.14 44.24 -17.25
#